data_AF-A0A7J9W2I9-F1
#
_entry.id   AF-A0A7J9W2I9-F1
#
_cell.length_a   1.000
_cell.length_b   1.000
_cell.length_c   1.000
_cell.angle_alpha   90.00
_cell.angle_beta   90.00
_cell.angle_gamma   90.00
#
_symmetry.space_group_name_H-M   'P 1'
#
loop_
_entity.id
_entity.type
_entity.pdbx_description
1 polymer ?
#
loop_
_entity_poly.entity_id
_entity_poly.type
_entity_poly.pdbx_seq_one_letter_code
_entity_poly.pdbx_strand_id
1 'polypeptide(L)' 'MRLVPTGDVAKAFGVSRGTIHNWVRAGLLKPDVVTPSGHLRWDIDRLRREGRLPPEESDPGTDL' A
#
# COMPACT_ATOMS: atom_id res chain seq x y z
N MET A 1 2.03 -14.32 -8.97
CA MET A 1 1.12 -13.18 -9.11
C MET A 1 -0.10 -13.48 -8.28
N ARG A 2 -0.17 -12.87 -7.11
CA ARG A 2 -1.26 -13.04 -6.15
C ARG A 2 -1.83 -11.67 -5.82
N LEU A 3 -2.99 -11.35 -6.39
CA LEU A 3 -3.67 -10.08 -6.15
C LEU A 3 -4.41 -10.07 -4.82
N VAL A 4 -3.98 -9.22 -3.90
CA VAL A 4 -4.59 -9.06 -2.57
C VAL A 4 -5.14 -7.64 -2.38
N PRO A 5 -6.16 -7.43 -1.53
CA PRO A 5 -6.64 -6.10 -1.17
C PRO A 5 -5.61 -5.33 -0.33
N THR A 6 -5.74 -3.99 -0.27
CA THR A 6 -4.90 -3.11 0.56
C THR A 6 -4.76 -3.57 2.02
N GLY A 7 -5.83 -4.12 2.60
CA GLY A 7 -5.79 -4.63 3.98
C GLY A 7 -4.83 -5.78 4.20
N ASP A 8 -4.62 -6.64 3.20
CA ASP A 8 -3.70 -7.76 3.30
C ASP A 8 -2.26 -7.31 3.07
N VAL A 9 -2.03 -6.31 2.19
CA VAL A 9 -0.73 -5.65 2.06
C VAL A 9 -0.34 -4.97 3.37
N ALA A 10 -1.23 -4.19 3.95
CA ALA A 10 -1.03 -3.51 5.23
C ALA A 10 -0.55 -4.48 6.32
N LYS A 11 -1.25 -5.61 6.48
CA LYS A 11 -0.85 -6.67 7.42
C LYS A 11 0.49 -7.31 7.08
N ALA A 12 0.73 -7.61 5.81
CA ALA A 12 1.95 -8.29 5.36
C ALA A 12 3.22 -7.45 5.54
N PHE A 13 3.09 -6.12 5.53
CA PHE A 13 4.21 -5.18 5.63
C PHE A 13 4.22 -4.36 6.93
N GLY A 14 3.28 -4.61 7.85
CA GLY A 14 3.27 -3.97 9.16
C GLY A 14 2.92 -2.47 9.14
N VAL A 15 2.11 -2.02 8.18
CA VAL A 15 1.69 -0.61 8.05
C VAL A 15 0.18 -0.47 8.12
N SER A 16 -0.31 0.75 8.39
CA SER A 16 -1.75 1.00 8.34
C SER A 16 -2.27 1.01 6.90
N ARG A 17 -3.58 0.75 6.71
CA ARG A 17 -4.22 0.96 5.41
C ARG A 17 -4.16 2.42 4.96
N GLY A 18 -4.28 3.35 5.92
CA GLY A 18 -4.22 4.79 5.68
C GLY A 18 -2.88 5.21 5.08
N THR A 19 -1.78 4.69 5.62
CA THR A 19 -0.42 4.89 5.11
C THR A 19 -0.32 4.48 3.63
N ILE A 20 -0.83 3.29 3.29
CA ILE A 20 -0.85 2.83 1.89
C ILE A 20 -1.68 3.77 1.01
N HIS A 21 -2.85 4.21 1.46
CA HIS A 21 -3.68 5.15 0.70
C HIS A 21 -3.00 6.51 0.52
N ASN A 22 -2.30 7.02 1.53
CA ASN A 22 -1.54 8.27 1.45
C ASN A 22 -0.42 8.16 0.42
N TRP A 23 0.33 7.06 0.41
CA TRP A 23 1.35 6.83 -0.63
C TRP A 23 0.78 6.71 -2.04
N VAL A 24 -0.41 6.12 -2.19
CA VAL A 24 -1.11 6.09 -3.49
C VAL A 24 -1.51 7.49 -3.94
N ARG A 25 -2.08 8.29 -3.03
CA ARG A 25 -2.46 9.70 -3.31
C ARG A 25 -1.25 10.57 -3.64
N ALA A 26 -0.13 10.35 -2.96
CA ALA A 26 1.14 11.04 -3.22
C ALA A 26 1.89 10.52 -4.46
N GLY A 27 1.40 9.46 -5.12
CA GLY A 27 2.04 8.86 -6.30
C GLY A 27 3.28 8.00 -6.00
N LEU A 28 3.60 7.79 -4.73
CA LEU A 28 4.75 7.01 -4.25
C LEU A 28 4.51 5.50 -4.39
N LEU A 29 3.26 5.07 -4.45
CA LEU A 29 2.88 3.67 -4.56
C LEU A 29 1.74 3.48 -5.56
N LYS A 30 1.91 2.59 -6.54
CA LYS A 30 0.88 2.31 -7.56
C LYS A 30 0.27 0.91 -7.39
N PRO A 31 -1.07 0.78 -7.32
CA PRO A 31 -1.73 -0.52 -7.34
C PRO A 31 -1.50 -1.22 -8.69
N ASP A 32 -1.56 -2.55 -8.70
CA ASP A 32 -1.45 -3.35 -9.92
C ASP A 32 -2.76 -3.35 -10.71
N VAL A 33 -3.89 -3.37 -9.99
CA VAL A 33 -5.23 -3.29 -10.57
C VAL A 33 -6.11 -2.40 -9.72
N VAL A 34 -6.93 -1.59 -10.37
CA VAL A 34 -8.05 -0.88 -9.75
C VAL A 34 -9.34 -1.50 -10.30
N THR A 35 -10.20 -2.02 -9.43
CA THR A 35 -11.48 -2.59 -9.87
C THR A 35 -12.41 -1.47 -10.38
N PRO A 36 -13.45 -1.78 -11.17
CA PRO A 36 -14.44 -0.77 -11.60
C PRO A 36 -15.08 -0.01 -10.43
N SER A 37 -15.21 -0.66 -9.25
CA SER A 37 -15.70 -0.05 -8.01
C SER A 37 -14.66 0.79 -7.26
N GLY A 38 -13.42 0.91 -7.77
CA GLY A 38 -12.34 1.68 -7.16
C GLY A 38 -11.48 0.93 -6.13
N HIS A 39 -11.68 -0.36 -5.91
CA HIS A 39 -10.86 -1.12 -4.96
C HIS A 39 -9.47 -1.41 -5.53
N LEU A 40 -8.45 -1.16 -4.70
CA LEU A 40 -7.06 -1.38 -5.06
C LEU A 40 -6.66 -2.85 -4.86
N ARG A 41 -5.94 -3.40 -5.84
CA ARG A 41 -5.39 -4.76 -5.81
C ARG A 41 -3.90 -4.72 -6.08
N TRP A 42 -3.19 -5.57 -5.37
CA TRP A 42 -1.74 -5.55 -5.28
C TRP A 42 -1.17 -6.93 -5.54
N ASP A 43 -0.19 -7.06 -6.43
CA ASP A 43 0.58 -8.29 -6.52
C ASP A 43 1.57 -8.35 -5.35
N ILE A 44 1.20 -9.11 -4.32
CA ILE A 44 2.00 -9.18 -3.09
C ILE A 44 3.37 -9.85 -3.32
N ASP A 45 3.46 -10.76 -4.30
CA ASP A 45 4.72 -11.41 -4.65
C ASP A 45 5.69 -10.39 -5.26
N ARG A 46 5.15 -9.47 -6.07
CA ARG A 46 5.91 -8.36 -6.66
C ARG A 46 6.40 -7.39 -5.59
N LEU A 47 5.51 -6.94 -4.70
CA LEU A 47 5.87 -6.02 -3.61
C LEU A 47 6.98 -6.59 -2.71
N ARG A 48 6.91 -7.89 -2.39
CA ARG A 48 7.94 -8.58 -1.60
C ARG A 48 9.28 -8.66 -2.33
N ARG A 49 9.26 -8.94 -3.63
CA ARG A 49 10.48 -9.03 -4.46
C ARG A 49 11.15 -7.67 -4.64
N GLU A 50 10.35 -6.62 -4.81
CA GLU A 50 10.83 -5.24 -4.96
C GLU A 50 11.27 -4.62 -3.63
N GLY A 51 10.96 -5.25 -2.48
CA GLY A 51 11.15 -4.64 -1.15
C GLY A 51 10.33 -3.36 -0.96
N ARG A 52 9.26 -3.20 -1.73
CA ARG A 52 8.62 -1.91 -1.96
C ARG A 52 7.52 -1.66 -0.96
N LEU A 53 7.82 -0.77 -0.03
CA LEU A 53 6.96 0.32 0.42
C LEU A 53 7.86 1.56 0.56
N PRO A 54 7.34 2.77 0.32
CA PRO A 54 8.12 3.97 0.61
C PRO A 54 8.58 3.94 2.08
N PRO A 55 9.83 4.34 2.39
CA PRO A 55 10.26 4.51 3.77
C PRO A 55 9.30 5.47 4.47
N GLU A 56 9.06 5.24 5.77
CA GLU A 56 8.27 6.15 6.59
C GLU A 56 9.05 7.45 6.81
N GLU A 57 9.11 8.32 5.80
CA GLU A 57 9.72 9.64 5.96
C GLU A 57 8.62 10.69 6.07
N SER A 58 8.37 11.05 7.33
CA SER A 58 7.52 12.15 7.86
C SER A 58 6.01 11.92 7.92
N ASP A 59 5.54 11.46 9.09
CA ASP A 59 4.30 11.99 9.68
C ASP A 59 4.58 12.51 11.10
N PRO A 60 4.69 13.83 11.33
CA PRO A 60 4.66 14.42 12.68
C PRO A 60 3.22 14.51 13.23
N GLY A 61 2.32 13.64 12.80
CA GLY A 61 0.87 13.75 13.02
C GLY A 61 0.20 12.42 13.40
N THR A 62 0.71 11.73 14.41
CA THR A 62 -0.15 10.88 15.25
C THR A 62 0.15 11.18 16.72
N ASP A 63 -0.12 12.43 17.10
CA ASP A 63 -0.66 12.74 18.42
C ASP A 63 -2.16 13.01 18.21
N LEU A 64 -2.99 12.01 18.50
CA LEU A 64 -4.42 12.15 18.83
C LEU A 64 -4.78 11.12 19.90
#